data_AF-A0A8J6QRW2-F1
#
_entry.id   AF-A0A8J6QRW2-F1
#
_cell.length_a   1.000
_cell.length_b   1.000
_cell.length_c   1.000
_cell.angle_alpha   90.00
_cell.angle_beta   90.00
_cell.angle_gamma   90.00
#
_symmetry.space_group_name_H-M   'P 1'
#
loop_
_entity.id
_entity.type
_entity.pdbx_description
1 polymer ?
#
loop_
_entity_poly.entity_id
_entity_poly.type
_entity_poly.pdbx_seq_one_letter_code
_entity_poly.pdbx_strand_id
1 'polypeptide(L)'
;MDWLPWLSVLAIPGVINIAVALKQLADDCKFLPFFEPFKTGGVWVWAAAQFLVPCFLFWMTTSMSTRPTIDWALVSQALGFGVGFVTLMNARTDTGFFTLDIKIIYARLIRVAYALIASKETGRTAAFWTDVERILNLCPDLTDGVDFLENYFRNDVSLTAEQKTNRQEKLDAVLKKNSRAAQAEAILALMDVRRADLPNMLLRFGCSPNFLKQHFPKARIYGGN
;
A
#
# COMPACT_ATOMS: atom_id res chain seq x y z
N MET A 1 6.57 31.19 26.65
CA MET A 1 7.38 31.24 25.41
C MET A 1 6.73 30.28 24.44
N ASP A 2 6.00 30.78 23.46
CA ASP A 2 5.22 29.94 22.54
C ASP A 2 6.09 29.47 21.37
N TRP A 3 6.60 28.23 21.47
CA TRP A 3 7.29 27.54 20.37
C TRP A 3 6.35 27.11 19.23
N LEU A 4 5.04 27.25 19.43
CA LEU A 4 3.99 26.75 18.56
C LEU A 4 4.16 27.14 17.08
N PRO A 5 4.56 28.39 16.73
CA PRO A 5 4.78 28.75 15.33
C PRO A 5 5.93 27.97 14.67
N TRP A 6 7.06 27.79 15.36
CA TRP A 6 8.21 27.04 14.84
C TRP A 6 7.93 25.55 14.76
N LEU A 7 7.21 24.99 15.73
CA LEU A 7 6.78 23.59 15.69
C LEU A 7 5.83 23.32 14.51
N SER A 8 4.98 24.29 14.17
CA SER A 8 4.11 24.19 12.99
C SER A 8 4.93 24.12 11.69
N VAL A 9 5.96 24.97 11.54
CA VAL A 9 6.85 24.92 10.38
C VAL A 9 7.65 23.62 10.34
N LEU A 10 8.14 23.17 11.50
CA LEU A 10 8.88 21.92 11.65
C LEU A 10 8.07 20.69 11.25
N ALA A 11 6.74 20.70 11.46
CA ALA A 11 5.87 19.58 11.14
C ALA A 11 5.62 19.43 9.64
N ILE A 12 5.80 20.49 8.84
CA ILE A 12 5.50 20.50 7.39
C ILE A 12 6.17 19.34 6.64
N PRO A 13 7.49 19.08 6.78
CA PRO A 13 8.15 17.99 6.06
C PRO A 13 7.56 16.61 6.41
N GLY A 14 7.24 16.37 7.69
CA GLY A 14 6.65 15.12 8.15
C GLY A 14 5.24 14.89 7.65
N VAL A 15 4.41 15.94 7.60
CA VAL A 15 3.04 15.84 7.04
C VAL A 15 3.09 15.49 5.56
N ILE A 16 3.94 16.17 4.79
CA ILE A 16 4.10 15.90 3.35
C ILE A 16 4.59 14.47 3.13
N ASN A 17 5.60 14.05 3.89
CA ASN A 17 6.16 12.72 3.71
C ASN A 17 5.15 11.62 4.07
N ILE A 18 4.34 11.77 5.13
CA ILE A 18 3.23 10.86 5.42
C ILE A 18 2.27 10.77 4.22
N ALA A 19 1.86 11.90 3.65
CA ALA A 19 0.89 11.92 2.56
C ALA A 19 1.40 11.13 1.34
N VAL A 20 2.68 11.30 0.98
CA VAL A 20 3.32 10.54 -0.10
C VAL A 20 3.45 9.06 0.28
N ALA A 21 3.94 8.78 1.49
CA ALA A 21 4.21 7.42 1.94
C ALA A 21 2.92 6.58 2.10
N LEU A 22 1.76 7.20 2.37
CA LEU A 22 0.48 6.49 2.46
C LEU A 22 0.12 5.80 1.14
N LYS A 23 0.46 6.42 0.00
CA LYS A 23 0.27 5.78 -1.31
C LYS A 23 1.15 4.55 -1.44
N GLN A 24 2.44 4.67 -1.10
CA GLN A 24 3.39 3.56 -1.12
C GLN A 24 2.94 2.41 -0.20
N LEU A 25 2.47 2.72 1.01
CA LEU A 25 1.95 1.72 1.95
C LEU A 25 0.72 0.99 1.39
N ALA A 26 -0.19 1.72 0.73
CA ALA A 26 -1.36 1.12 0.10
C ALA A 26 -0.98 0.17 -1.04
N ASP A 27 0.02 0.54 -1.84
CA ASP A 27 0.53 -0.28 -2.95
C ASP A 27 1.27 -1.52 -2.42
N ASP A 28 2.15 -1.37 -1.42
CA ASP A 28 2.92 -2.47 -0.84
C ASP A 28 2.02 -3.49 -0.10
N CYS A 29 0.95 -3.01 0.52
CA CYS A 29 0.04 -3.84 1.33
C CYS A 29 -1.23 -4.26 0.58
N LYS A 30 -1.31 -4.06 -0.73
CA LYS A 30 -2.52 -4.32 -1.52
C LYS A 30 -3.00 -5.78 -1.48
N PHE A 31 -2.06 -6.72 -1.37
CA PHE A 31 -2.33 -8.16 -1.31
C PHE A 31 -2.68 -8.67 0.10
N LEU A 32 -2.79 -7.79 1.09
CA LEU A 32 -3.26 -8.11 2.43
C LEU A 32 -4.77 -7.82 2.51
N PRO A 33 -5.65 -8.81 2.26
CA PRO A 33 -7.09 -8.60 2.14
C PRO A 33 -7.73 -8.08 3.43
N PHE A 34 -7.13 -8.38 4.59
CA PHE A 34 -7.63 -7.99 5.91
C PHE A 34 -6.95 -6.77 6.51
N PHE A 35 -5.99 -6.17 5.80
CA PHE A 35 -5.17 -5.11 6.35
C PHE A 35 -6.00 -3.86 6.64
N GLU A 36 -6.23 -3.55 7.90
CA GLU A 36 -6.86 -2.31 8.34
C GLU A 36 -5.76 -1.37 8.87
N PRO A 37 -5.29 -0.37 8.09
CA PRO A 37 -4.07 0.36 8.40
C PRO A 37 -4.11 1.00 9.79
N PHE A 38 -5.20 1.70 10.11
CA PHE A 38 -5.36 2.43 11.38
C PHE A 38 -5.47 1.54 12.61
N LYS A 39 -5.76 0.24 12.46
CA LYS A 39 -5.82 -0.72 13.56
C LYS A 39 -4.54 -1.55 13.69
N THR A 40 -3.62 -1.43 12.74
CA THR A 40 -2.40 -2.20 12.71
C THR A 40 -1.29 -1.45 13.43
N GLY A 41 -0.83 -1.97 14.57
CA GLY A 41 0.22 -1.31 15.38
C GLY A 41 1.50 -0.97 14.59
N GLY A 42 1.91 -1.84 13.65
CA GLY A 42 3.07 -1.58 12.79
C GLY A 42 2.90 -0.33 11.90
N VAL A 43 1.68 0.01 11.49
CA VAL A 43 1.40 1.23 10.71
C VAL A 43 1.63 2.49 11.53
N TRP A 44 1.40 2.44 12.84
CA TRP A 44 1.69 3.58 13.72
C TRP A 44 3.19 3.77 13.92
N VAL A 45 3.95 2.68 14.05
CA VAL A 45 5.42 2.74 14.07
C VAL A 45 5.96 3.29 12.75
N TRP A 46 5.41 2.83 11.63
CA TRP A 46 5.71 3.34 10.30
C TRP A 46 5.39 4.83 10.18
N ALA A 47 4.18 5.26 10.57
CA ALA A 47 3.75 6.65 10.46
C ALA A 47 4.60 7.58 11.34
N ALA A 48 4.95 7.14 12.55
CA ALA A 48 5.87 7.87 13.42
C ALA A 48 7.25 8.05 12.75
N ALA A 49 7.80 7.01 12.12
CA ALA A 49 9.05 7.11 11.38
C ALA A 49 8.93 8.06 10.18
N GLN A 50 7.85 7.95 9.40
CA GLN A 50 7.57 8.81 8.25
C GLN A 50 7.40 10.28 8.65
N PHE A 51 6.91 10.57 9.85
CA PHE A 51 6.76 11.92 10.35
C PHE A 51 8.04 12.45 10.99
N LEU A 52 8.58 11.73 11.97
CA LEU A 52 9.63 12.23 12.85
C LEU A 52 10.97 12.38 12.15
N VAL A 53 11.33 11.47 11.24
CA VAL A 53 12.64 11.49 10.57
C VAL A 53 12.83 12.72 9.68
N PRO A 54 11.92 13.06 8.74
CA PRO A 54 12.06 14.29 7.95
C PRO A 54 11.97 15.56 8.82
N CYS A 55 11.11 15.59 9.85
CA CYS A 55 11.07 16.70 10.80
C CYS A 55 12.41 16.87 11.53
N PHE A 56 12.97 15.79 12.07
CA PHE A 56 14.25 15.82 12.77
C PHE A 56 15.39 16.27 11.85
N LEU A 57 15.43 15.77 10.62
CA LEU A 57 16.45 16.18 9.66
C LEU A 57 16.31 17.66 9.29
N PHE A 58 15.09 18.13 9.05
CA PHE A 58 14.84 19.55 8.81
C PHE A 58 15.25 20.43 10.00
N TRP A 59 14.97 20.00 11.24
CA TRP A 59 15.43 20.68 12.45
C TRP A 59 16.95 20.85 12.46
N MET A 60 17.67 19.78 12.14
CA MET A 60 19.14 19.75 12.14
C MET A 60 19.73 20.61 11.03
N THR A 61 19.15 20.61 9.83
CA THR A 61 19.69 21.35 8.68
C THR A 61 19.38 22.84 8.74
N THR A 62 18.23 23.22 9.28
CA THR A 62 17.74 24.60 9.23
C THR A 62 17.97 25.34 10.55
N SER A 63 18.73 24.72 11.49
CA SER A 63 19.08 25.28 12.80
C SER A 63 17.87 25.85 13.56
N MET A 64 16.74 25.13 13.55
CA MET A 64 15.47 25.59 14.14
C MET A 64 15.58 25.95 15.64
N SER A 65 16.60 25.45 16.33
CA SER A 65 16.95 25.81 17.71
C SER A 65 17.23 27.30 17.92
N THR A 66 17.64 28.03 16.88
CA THR A 66 17.90 29.48 16.94
C THR A 66 16.64 30.33 16.79
N ARG A 67 15.48 29.70 16.57
CA ARG A 67 14.20 30.38 16.29
C ARG A 67 14.32 31.38 15.13
N PRO A 68 14.64 30.89 13.92
CA PRO A 68 14.71 31.76 12.74
C PRO A 68 13.39 32.50 12.53
N THR A 69 13.46 33.67 11.91
CA THR A 69 12.27 34.42 11.51
C THR A 69 11.38 33.54 10.64
N ILE A 70 10.09 33.49 10.97
CA ILE A 70 9.12 32.74 10.18
C ILE A 70 8.72 33.61 9.00
N ASP A 71 9.35 33.36 7.85
CA ASP A 71 9.06 33.99 6.58
C ASP A 71 8.67 32.94 5.53
N TRP A 72 8.31 33.42 4.34
CA TRP A 72 7.97 32.53 3.22
C TRP A 72 9.17 31.69 2.75
N ALA A 73 10.40 32.17 2.96
CA ALA A 73 11.60 31.42 2.60
C ALA A 73 11.74 30.16 3.48
N LEU A 74 11.56 30.28 4.79
CA LEU A 74 11.59 29.15 5.72
C LEU A 74 10.46 28.15 5.45
N VAL A 75 9.25 28.64 5.19
CA VAL A 75 8.11 27.77 4.85
C VAL A 75 8.33 27.03 3.53
N SER A 76 8.81 27.72 2.49
CA SER A 76 9.10 27.09 1.20
C SER A 76 10.26 26.09 1.27
N GLN A 77 11.27 26.35 2.11
CA GLN A 77 12.32 25.37 2.43
C GLN A 77 11.73 24.12 3.10
N ALA A 78 10.82 24.26 4.08
CA ALA A 78 10.17 23.13 4.73
C ALA A 78 9.32 22.29 3.74
N LEU A 79 8.56 22.97 2.88
CA LEU A 79 7.80 22.33 1.80
C LEU A 79 8.73 21.56 0.84
N GLY A 80 9.78 22.22 0.36
CA GLY A 80 10.76 21.63 -0.54
C GLY A 80 11.51 20.45 0.07
N PHE A 81 11.83 20.53 1.36
CA PHE A 81 12.45 19.44 2.10
C PHE A 81 11.51 18.23 2.20
N GLY A 82 10.23 18.45 2.53
CA GLY A 82 9.23 17.39 2.59
C GLY A 82 9.04 16.65 1.26
N VAL A 83 8.92 17.41 0.16
CA VAL A 83 8.77 16.82 -1.19
C VAL A 83 10.06 16.12 -1.63
N GLY A 84 11.21 16.75 -1.38
CA GLY A 84 12.54 16.24 -1.76
C GLY A 84 13.07 15.14 -0.86
N PHE A 85 12.40 14.80 0.25
CA PHE A 85 12.90 13.88 1.26
C PHE A 85 13.21 12.49 0.68
N VAL A 86 12.31 11.93 -0.14
CA VAL A 86 12.52 10.62 -0.78
C VAL A 86 13.74 10.65 -1.70
N THR A 87 13.93 11.75 -2.44
CA THR A 87 15.09 11.96 -3.30
C THR A 87 16.38 12.10 -2.48
N LEU A 88 16.35 12.84 -1.37
CA LEU A 88 17.49 12.98 -0.45
C LEU A 88 17.89 11.63 0.16
N MET A 89 16.92 10.81 0.55
CA MET A 89 17.17 9.47 1.08
C MET A 89 17.70 8.51 0.01
N ASN A 90 17.38 8.74 -1.26
CA ASN A 90 17.82 7.90 -2.38
C ASN A 90 19.12 8.36 -3.05
N ALA A 91 19.49 9.64 -2.93
CA ALA A 91 20.75 10.15 -3.43
C ALA A 91 21.94 9.44 -2.74
N ARG A 92 22.88 8.90 -3.54
CA ARG A 92 24.19 8.47 -3.04
C ARG A 92 24.89 9.72 -2.53
N THR A 93 24.89 9.88 -1.22
CA THR A 93 25.55 11.00 -0.56
C THR A 93 26.99 10.58 -0.30
N ASP A 94 27.86 10.89 -1.27
CA ASP A 94 29.33 10.80 -1.14
C ASP A 94 29.92 11.83 -0.16
N THR A 95 29.08 12.56 0.56
CA THR A 95 29.46 13.42 1.69
C THR A 95 29.53 12.61 2.97
N GLY A 96 30.67 11.93 3.16
CA GLY A 96 30.96 11.17 4.37
C GLY A 96 30.96 12.04 5.62
N PHE A 97 29.94 11.89 6.47
CA PHE A 97 30.06 11.76 7.93
C PHE A 97 28.70 11.61 8.65
N PHE A 98 27.55 11.90 8.02
CA PHE A 98 26.23 11.83 8.69
C PHE A 98 25.09 11.15 7.91
N THR A 99 25.25 10.94 6.60
CA THR A 99 24.14 10.52 5.72
C THR A 99 23.97 9.02 5.57
N LEU A 100 25.06 8.24 5.68
CA LEU A 100 25.03 6.79 5.53
C LEU A 100 24.29 6.11 6.69
N ASP A 101 24.53 6.57 7.93
CA ASP A 101 23.91 5.99 9.13
C ASP A 101 22.42 6.32 9.26
N ILE A 102 22.01 7.56 8.97
CA ILE A 102 20.59 7.96 9.06
C ILE A 102 19.75 7.17 8.06
N LYS A 103 20.25 6.96 6.84
CA LYS A 103 19.59 6.13 5.83
C LYS A 103 19.42 4.69 6.31
N ILE A 104 20.46 4.11 6.90
CA ILE A 104 20.41 2.73 7.43
C ILE A 104 19.43 2.63 8.60
N ILE A 105 19.46 3.58 9.54
CA ILE A 105 18.55 3.60 10.70
C ILE A 105 17.11 3.75 10.23
N TYR A 106 16.83 4.69 9.32
CA TYR A 106 15.52 4.87 8.72
C TYR A 106 15.03 3.59 8.04
N ALA A 107 15.85 2.98 7.17
CA ALA A 107 15.49 1.74 6.49
C ALA A 107 15.22 0.59 7.49
N ARG A 108 15.97 0.51 8.59
CA ARG A 108 15.72 -0.47 9.66
C ARG A 108 14.39 -0.20 10.37
N LEU A 109 14.08 1.05 10.71
CA LEU A 109 12.81 1.41 11.34
C LEU A 109 11.62 1.06 10.44
N ILE A 110 11.71 1.40 9.16
CA ILE A 110 10.70 1.03 8.16
C ILE A 110 10.57 -0.49 8.07
N ARG A 111 11.69 -1.23 8.00
CA ARG A 111 11.67 -2.70 7.97
C ARG A 111 11.02 -3.31 9.21
N VAL A 112 11.31 -2.78 10.41
CA VAL A 112 10.66 -3.24 11.65
C VAL A 112 9.16 -2.99 11.59
N ALA A 113 8.74 -1.83 11.09
CA ALA A 113 7.33 -1.51 10.96
C ALA A 113 6.61 -2.48 10.00
N TYR A 114 7.20 -2.78 8.83
CA TYR A 114 6.67 -3.79 7.90
C TYR A 114 6.71 -5.19 8.49
N ALA A 115 7.74 -5.56 9.26
CA ALA A 115 7.79 -6.85 9.94
C ALA A 115 6.66 -7.00 10.97
N LEU A 116 6.33 -5.93 11.69
CA LEU A 116 5.19 -5.91 12.61
C LEU A 116 3.85 -6.02 11.87
N ILE A 117 3.70 -5.35 10.72
CA ILE A 117 2.52 -5.51 9.84
C ILE A 117 2.42 -6.97 9.37
N ALA A 118 3.50 -7.51 8.80
CA ALA A 118 3.56 -8.86 8.27
C ALA A 118 3.29 -9.92 9.36
N SER A 119 3.86 -9.77 10.56
CA SER A 119 3.70 -10.75 11.65
C SER A 119 2.24 -11.02 12.03
N LYS A 120 1.35 -10.05 11.85
CA LYS A 120 -0.09 -10.19 12.15
C LYS A 120 -0.92 -10.65 10.95
N GLU A 121 -0.44 -10.39 9.74
CA GLU A 121 -1.22 -10.56 8.52
C GLU A 121 -0.78 -11.76 7.66
N THR A 122 0.49 -12.17 7.70
CA THR A 122 1.04 -13.17 6.77
C THR A 122 0.34 -14.52 6.87
N GLY A 123 0.21 -15.09 8.08
CA GLY A 123 -0.42 -16.39 8.25
C GLY A 123 -1.89 -16.40 7.85
N ARG A 124 -2.64 -15.37 8.25
CA ARG A 124 -4.06 -15.22 7.92
C ARG A 124 -4.28 -15.00 6.42
N THR A 125 -3.42 -14.20 5.78
CA THR A 125 -3.47 -13.92 4.35
C THR A 125 -3.11 -15.15 3.52
N ALA A 126 -2.08 -15.89 3.93
CA ALA A 126 -1.70 -17.13 3.26
C ALA A 126 -2.83 -18.17 3.33
N ALA A 127 -3.38 -18.42 4.52
CA ALA A 127 -4.50 -19.35 4.69
C ALA A 127 -5.70 -18.96 3.82
N PHE A 128 -6.05 -17.67 3.81
CA PHE A 128 -7.13 -17.17 2.98
C PHE A 128 -6.90 -17.42 1.49
N TRP A 129 -5.72 -17.07 0.96
CA TRP A 129 -5.45 -17.26 -0.47
C TRP A 129 -5.37 -18.74 -0.85
N THR A 130 -4.85 -19.60 0.02
CA THR A 130 -4.90 -21.05 -0.16
C THR A 130 -6.34 -21.58 -0.21
N ASP A 131 -7.24 -21.05 0.62
CA ASP A 131 -8.65 -21.43 0.59
C ASP A 131 -9.35 -20.94 -0.68
N VAL A 132 -9.05 -19.72 -1.14
CA VAL A 132 -9.56 -19.20 -2.43
C VAL A 132 -9.04 -20.04 -3.60
N GLU A 133 -7.76 -20.40 -3.60
CA GLU A 133 -7.17 -21.28 -4.62
C GLU A 133 -7.87 -22.64 -4.68
N ARG A 134 -8.18 -23.22 -3.52
CA ARG A 134 -8.93 -24.48 -3.43
C ARG A 134 -10.33 -24.32 -4.02
N ILE A 135 -11.02 -23.22 -3.72
CA ILE A 135 -12.35 -22.95 -4.27
C ILE A 135 -12.28 -22.81 -5.80
N LEU A 136 -11.32 -22.03 -6.33
CA LEU A 136 -11.13 -21.87 -7.78
C LEU A 136 -10.84 -23.20 -8.48
N ASN A 137 -10.07 -24.08 -7.83
CA ASN A 137 -9.76 -25.41 -8.34
C ASN A 137 -10.97 -26.35 -8.42
N LEU A 138 -11.93 -26.19 -7.50
CA LEU A 138 -13.13 -27.00 -7.43
C LEU A 138 -14.32 -26.36 -8.16
N CYS A 139 -14.22 -25.09 -8.54
CA CYS A 139 -15.27 -24.37 -9.25
C CYS A 139 -15.44 -24.98 -10.65
N PRO A 140 -16.63 -25.45 -11.05
CA PRO A 140 -16.81 -26.09 -12.36
C PRO A 140 -16.56 -25.11 -13.52
N ASP A 141 -17.07 -23.89 -13.37
CA ASP A 141 -17.05 -22.85 -14.38
C ASP A 141 -16.50 -21.54 -13.79
N LEU A 142 -15.46 -21.00 -14.42
CA LEU A 142 -14.82 -19.75 -14.03
C LEU A 142 -15.26 -18.57 -14.91
N THR A 143 -16.11 -18.81 -15.91
CA THR A 143 -16.46 -17.84 -16.95
C THR A 143 -17.09 -16.57 -16.35
N ASP A 144 -18.07 -16.68 -15.45
CA ASP A 144 -18.68 -15.50 -14.79
C ASP A 144 -17.64 -14.64 -14.05
N GLY A 145 -16.70 -15.28 -13.35
CA GLY A 145 -15.61 -14.59 -12.66
C GLY A 145 -14.62 -13.93 -13.61
N VAL A 146 -14.26 -14.60 -14.70
CA VAL A 146 -13.34 -14.07 -15.73
C VAL A 146 -13.98 -12.89 -16.47
N ASP A 147 -15.24 -13.02 -16.90
CA ASP A 147 -16.00 -11.96 -17.56
C ASP A 147 -16.17 -10.75 -16.65
N PHE A 148 -16.40 -10.98 -15.35
CA PHE A 148 -16.45 -9.90 -14.37
C PHE A 148 -15.09 -9.21 -14.22
N LEU A 149 -13.99 -9.97 -14.16
CA LEU A 149 -12.62 -9.44 -14.07
C LEU A 149 -12.25 -8.61 -15.32
N GLU A 150 -12.64 -9.08 -16.50
CA GLU A 150 -12.49 -8.35 -17.76
C GLU A 150 -13.23 -7.00 -17.70
N ASN A 151 -14.52 -7.04 -17.35
CA ASN A 151 -15.32 -5.84 -17.22
C ASN A 151 -14.77 -4.90 -16.13
N TYR A 152 -14.24 -5.43 -15.04
CA TYR A 152 -13.61 -4.66 -13.98
C TYR A 152 -12.39 -3.88 -14.52
N PHE A 153 -11.46 -4.54 -15.21
CA PHE A 153 -10.27 -3.87 -15.76
C PHE A 153 -10.60 -2.88 -16.88
N ARG A 154 -11.57 -3.21 -17.73
CA ARG A 154 -12.03 -2.31 -18.80
C ARG A 154 -12.57 -1.00 -18.23
N ASN A 155 -13.35 -1.10 -17.15
CA ASN A 155 -14.01 0.04 -16.52
C ASN A 155 -13.18 0.75 -15.44
N ASP A 156 -12.03 0.21 -15.03
CA ASP A 156 -11.17 0.89 -14.04
C ASP A 156 -10.57 2.15 -14.65
N VAL A 157 -10.99 3.32 -14.13
CA VAL A 157 -10.53 4.64 -14.58
C VAL A 157 -9.09 4.95 -14.10
N SER A 158 -8.57 4.20 -13.14
CA SER A 158 -7.21 4.41 -12.63
C SER A 158 -6.12 3.76 -13.50
N LEU A 159 -6.50 2.85 -14.40
CA LEU A 159 -5.57 2.15 -15.30
C LEU A 159 -5.35 2.95 -16.58
N THR A 160 -4.08 3.03 -17.01
CA THR A 160 -3.72 3.54 -18.34
C THR A 160 -4.17 2.57 -19.44
N ALA A 161 -4.25 3.04 -20.69
CA ALA A 161 -4.59 2.18 -21.83
C ALA A 161 -3.62 0.98 -21.96
N GLU A 162 -2.32 1.21 -21.76
CA GLU A 162 -1.29 0.16 -21.76
C GLU A 162 -1.53 -0.88 -20.65
N GLN A 163 -1.85 -0.42 -19.43
CA GLN A 163 -2.15 -1.33 -18.32
C GLN A 163 -3.40 -2.16 -18.60
N LYS A 164 -4.44 -1.57 -19.21
CA LYS A 164 -5.66 -2.31 -19.60
C LYS A 164 -5.33 -3.41 -20.61
N THR A 165 -4.57 -3.08 -21.67
CA THR A 165 -4.13 -4.07 -22.66
C THR A 165 -3.31 -5.19 -22.01
N ASN A 166 -2.35 -4.87 -21.15
CA ASN A 166 -1.55 -5.88 -20.45
C ASN A 166 -2.40 -6.81 -19.58
N ARG A 167 -3.43 -6.28 -18.90
CA ARG A 167 -4.35 -7.09 -18.10
C ARG A 167 -5.22 -7.99 -18.97
N GLN A 168 -5.68 -7.48 -20.11
CA GLN A 168 -6.44 -8.27 -21.08
C GLN A 168 -5.62 -9.44 -21.63
N GLU A 169 -4.39 -9.19 -22.06
CA GLU A 169 -3.50 -10.24 -22.58
C GLU A 169 -3.26 -11.35 -21.55
N LYS A 170 -3.09 -10.98 -20.28
CA LYS A 170 -2.95 -11.94 -19.19
C LYS A 170 -4.23 -12.73 -18.95
N LEU A 171 -5.40 -12.09 -19.04
CA LEU A 171 -6.70 -12.76 -18.91
C LEU A 171 -6.90 -13.78 -20.04
N ASP A 172 -6.63 -13.40 -21.28
CA ASP A 172 -6.70 -14.30 -22.43
C ASP A 172 -5.73 -15.48 -22.29
N ALA A 173 -4.55 -15.24 -21.70
CA ALA A 173 -3.59 -16.28 -21.40
C ALA A 173 -4.06 -17.25 -20.29
N VAL A 174 -4.91 -16.81 -19.35
CA VAL A 174 -5.52 -17.70 -18.36
C VAL A 174 -6.40 -18.73 -19.04
N LEU A 175 -7.30 -18.30 -19.93
CA LEU A 175 -8.24 -19.19 -20.61
C LEU A 175 -7.55 -20.24 -21.48
N LYS A 176 -6.35 -19.92 -21.97
CA LYS A 176 -5.51 -20.83 -22.78
C LYS A 176 -4.72 -21.86 -21.97
N LYS A 177 -4.74 -21.80 -20.63
CA LYS A 177 -4.03 -22.77 -19.79
C LYS A 177 -4.75 -24.11 -19.75
N ASN A 178 -3.97 -25.19 -19.85
CA ASN A 178 -4.48 -26.56 -20.00
C ASN A 178 -4.98 -27.21 -18.71
N SER A 179 -4.63 -26.67 -17.53
CA SER A 179 -5.03 -27.23 -16.24
C SER A 179 -5.77 -26.21 -15.40
N ARG A 180 -6.77 -26.69 -14.65
CA ARG A 180 -7.55 -25.87 -13.72
C ARG A 180 -6.67 -25.25 -12.63
N ALA A 181 -5.66 -25.98 -12.14
CA ALA A 181 -4.66 -25.47 -11.21
C ALA A 181 -3.89 -24.28 -11.76
N ALA A 182 -3.40 -24.37 -13.00
CA ALA A 182 -2.69 -23.26 -13.63
C ALA A 182 -3.63 -22.07 -13.91
N GLN A 183 -4.90 -22.33 -14.23
CA GLN A 183 -5.92 -21.27 -14.36
C GLN A 183 -6.17 -20.57 -13.02
N ALA A 184 -6.37 -21.33 -11.93
CA ALA A 184 -6.60 -20.79 -10.60
C ALA A 184 -5.43 -19.93 -10.11
N GLU A 185 -4.20 -20.42 -10.24
CA GLU A 185 -2.99 -19.67 -9.90
C GLU A 185 -2.88 -18.35 -10.69
N ALA A 186 -3.16 -18.40 -12.00
CA ALA A 186 -3.11 -17.21 -12.84
C ALA A 186 -4.23 -16.21 -12.53
N ILE A 187 -5.43 -16.69 -12.19
CA ILE A 187 -6.54 -15.84 -11.73
C ILE A 187 -6.17 -15.14 -10.42
N LEU A 188 -5.61 -15.87 -9.45
CA LEU A 188 -5.15 -15.28 -8.19
C LEU A 188 -4.11 -14.18 -8.41
N ALA A 189 -3.15 -14.40 -9.32
CA ALA A 189 -2.18 -13.38 -9.69
C ALA A 189 -2.81 -12.14 -10.35
N LEU A 190 -3.99 -12.31 -10.95
CA LEU A 190 -4.78 -11.23 -11.54
C LEU A 190 -5.78 -10.59 -10.56
N MET A 191 -5.99 -11.14 -9.36
CA MET A 191 -6.83 -10.53 -8.31
C MET A 191 -6.16 -9.30 -7.63
N ASP A 192 -5.42 -8.52 -8.41
CA ASP A 192 -4.90 -7.20 -8.06
C ASP A 192 -6.00 -6.14 -8.19
N VAL A 193 -7.11 -6.37 -7.48
CA VAL A 193 -8.28 -5.50 -7.45
C VAL A 193 -8.33 -4.71 -6.15
N ARG A 194 -9.15 -3.66 -6.13
CA ARG A 194 -9.33 -2.87 -4.90
C ARG A 194 -9.91 -3.78 -3.81
N ARG A 195 -9.36 -3.69 -2.60
CA ARG A 195 -9.78 -4.52 -1.46
C ARG A 195 -11.27 -4.42 -1.14
N ALA A 196 -11.89 -3.27 -1.40
CA ALA A 196 -13.34 -3.08 -1.23
C ALA A 196 -14.18 -3.90 -2.22
N ASP A 197 -13.64 -4.19 -3.41
CA ASP A 197 -14.33 -4.90 -4.50
C ASP A 197 -14.03 -6.41 -4.48
N LEU A 198 -12.96 -6.82 -3.78
CA LEU A 198 -12.53 -8.21 -3.65
C LEU A 198 -13.66 -9.17 -3.22
N PRO A 199 -14.55 -8.86 -2.26
CA PRO A 199 -15.64 -9.78 -1.89
C PRO A 199 -16.62 -10.05 -3.04
N ASN A 200 -16.94 -9.03 -3.85
CA ASN A 200 -17.80 -9.18 -5.02
C ASN A 200 -17.10 -10.01 -6.11
N MET A 201 -15.80 -9.78 -6.31
CA MET A 201 -14.97 -10.58 -7.23
C MET A 201 -15.00 -12.07 -6.83
N LEU A 202 -14.75 -12.35 -5.55
CA LEU A 202 -14.69 -13.72 -5.04
C LEU A 202 -16.04 -14.44 -5.14
N LEU A 203 -17.16 -13.72 -4.94
CA LEU A 203 -18.50 -14.28 -5.16
C LEU A 203 -18.67 -14.80 -6.59
N ARG A 204 -18.22 -14.03 -7.59
CA ARG A 204 -18.27 -14.40 -9.02
C ARG A 204 -17.41 -15.62 -9.36
N PHE A 205 -16.38 -15.87 -8.57
CA PHE A 205 -15.56 -17.07 -8.64
C PHE A 205 -16.08 -18.25 -7.79
N GLY A 206 -17.32 -18.17 -7.31
CA GLY A 206 -17.98 -19.28 -6.60
C GLY A 206 -17.66 -19.35 -5.11
N CYS A 207 -17.04 -18.33 -4.52
CA CYS A 207 -16.89 -18.28 -3.07
C CYS A 207 -18.24 -18.12 -2.39
N SER A 208 -18.58 -19.04 -1.47
CA SER A 208 -19.88 -19.02 -0.80
C SER A 208 -20.12 -17.74 0.01
N PRO A 209 -21.38 -17.30 0.16
CA PRO A 209 -21.72 -16.16 1.02
C PRO A 209 -21.23 -16.34 2.47
N ASN A 210 -21.21 -17.57 2.98
CA ASN A 210 -20.72 -17.89 4.32
C ASN A 210 -19.20 -17.66 4.44
N PHE A 211 -18.43 -18.10 3.45
CA PHE A 211 -16.98 -17.83 3.37
C PHE A 211 -16.71 -16.31 3.34
N LEU A 212 -17.46 -15.58 2.50
CA LEU A 212 -17.32 -14.12 2.41
C LEU A 212 -17.70 -13.42 3.72
N LYS A 213 -18.77 -13.85 4.40
CA LYS A 213 -19.19 -13.27 5.68
C LYS A 213 -18.18 -13.52 6.81
N GLN A 214 -17.53 -14.69 6.81
CA GLN A 214 -16.48 -15.02 7.78
C GLN A 214 -15.25 -14.12 7.62
N HIS A 215 -14.83 -13.87 6.38
CA HIS A 215 -13.60 -13.13 6.07
C HIS A 215 -13.82 -11.61 5.94
N PHE A 216 -15.00 -11.19 5.46
CA PHE A 216 -15.38 -9.80 5.17
C PHE A 216 -16.76 -9.45 5.74
N PRO A 217 -16.96 -9.46 7.07
CA PRO A 217 -18.29 -9.30 7.69
C PRO A 217 -18.97 -7.94 7.44
N LYS A 218 -18.20 -6.94 6.97
CA LYS A 218 -18.68 -5.58 6.68
C LYS A 218 -18.80 -5.28 5.18
N ALA A 219 -18.49 -6.24 4.31
CA ALA A 219 -18.55 -6.03 2.87
C ALA A 219 -19.99 -5.87 2.39
N ARG A 220 -20.22 -4.91 1.49
CA ARG A 220 -21.46 -4.83 0.72
C ARG A 220 -21.33 -5.74 -0.49
N ILE A 221 -22.08 -6.84 -0.47
CA ILE A 221 -22.12 -7.82 -1.55
C ILE A 221 -23.31 -7.47 -2.44
N TYR A 222 -23.07 -7.22 -3.72
CA TYR A 222 -24.09 -6.87 -4.70
C TYR A 222 -24.35 -8.08 -5.61
N GLY A 223 -25.63 -8.49 -5.72
CA GLY A 223 -26.04 -9.55 -6.64
C GLY A 223 -25.95 -10.98 -6.08
N GLY A 224 -25.99 -11.16 -4.75
CA GLY A 224 -26.30 -12.47 -4.18
C GLY A 224 -27.79 -12.77 -4.34
N ASN A 225 -28.12 -13.84 -5.07
CA ASN A 225 -29.44 -14.47 -4.98
C ASN A 225 -29.65 -15.07 -3.59
#